data_AF-D8S4I4-F1
#
_entry.id   AF-D8S4I4-F1
#
_cell.length_a   1.000
_cell.length_b   1.000
_cell.length_c   1.000
_cell.angle_alpha   90.00
_cell.angle_beta   90.00
_cell.angle_gamma   90.00
#
_symmetry.space_group_name_H-M   'P 1'
#
loop_
_entity.id
_entity.type
_entity.pdbx_description
1 polymer ?
#
loop_
_entity_poly.entity_id
_entity_poly.type
_entity_poly.pdbx_seq_one_letter_code
_entity_poly.pdbx_strand_id
1 'polypeptide(L)'
;MGKGLFAERDFDAEEVILIEEPLVAAQHSHNKNDAVVCGFCFRYVGSIQLQIQRKLEAPETHSCCYHEDEDEEEDHHRHGVSSEEALALLKGDGFSLPHGDKFLLPEVVKCSGGCSEIYCSKSCAQRAWHDHHSLLCNGVSQHRDELVLFKEFADETNDIFHLASKLIAKVMLRTKKLSESSGVTDRNTLLEAWKPFAMGEKRLWWEAVALPDDVDPLEEASFRSQIKEVAEASLSQLKAALWEPEFAPLFSLEIYGSIIGMFELNNLDVVVASPVENYFLYIQDLEPALKEQTEQITRPLFGLWARSTLPSAKVLGFSHCTAA
;
A
#
# COMPACT_ATOMS: atom_id res chain seq x y z
N MET A 1 14.60 27.72 -7.44
CA MET A 1 14.14 27.23 -6.12
C MET A 1 12.62 27.16 -6.17
N GLY A 2 12.03 26.01 -5.87
CA GLY A 2 10.58 25.78 -5.91
C GLY A 2 9.84 26.32 -4.67
N LYS A 3 8.67 25.75 -4.36
CA LYS A 3 7.94 26.04 -3.12
C LYS A 3 8.61 25.32 -1.93
N GLY A 4 8.51 25.89 -0.73
CA GLY A 4 9.05 25.30 0.49
C GLY A 4 8.39 25.87 1.75
N LEU A 5 8.65 25.23 2.90
CA LEU A 5 8.20 25.68 4.21
C LEU A 5 9.30 26.48 4.90
N PHE A 6 8.92 27.50 5.67
CA PHE A 6 9.83 28.28 6.51
C PHE A 6 9.28 28.35 7.94
N ALA A 7 10.16 28.35 8.93
CA ALA A 7 9.78 28.51 10.31
C ALA A 7 9.36 29.96 10.58
N GLU A 8 8.18 30.17 11.18
CA GLU A 8 7.72 31.48 11.62
C GLU A 8 8.19 31.84 13.05
N ARG A 9 8.72 30.85 13.77
CA ARG A 9 9.25 30.97 15.12
C ARG A 9 10.28 29.87 15.40
N ASP A 10 10.94 29.98 16.54
CA ASP A 10 11.78 28.91 17.08
C ASP A 10 10.91 27.73 17.57
N PHE A 11 11.43 26.51 17.42
CA PHE A 11 10.85 25.26 17.88
C PHE A 11 11.80 24.57 18.86
N ASP A 12 11.25 23.92 19.86
CA ASP A 12 12.04 23.07 20.76
C ASP A 12 12.35 21.71 20.11
N ALA A 13 13.39 21.04 20.60
CA ALA A 13 13.68 19.67 20.17
C ALA A 13 12.48 18.75 20.48
N GLU A 14 12.16 17.84 19.54
CA GLU A 14 11.01 16.93 19.61
C GLU A 14 9.62 17.61 19.50
N GLU A 15 9.57 18.92 19.28
CA GLU A 15 8.30 19.61 19.05
C GLU A 15 7.69 19.19 17.71
N VAL A 16 6.41 18.78 17.74
CA VAL A 16 5.67 18.44 16.53
C VAL A 16 5.31 19.72 15.77
N ILE A 17 5.92 19.90 14.61
CA ILE A 17 5.72 21.08 13.76
C ILE A 17 4.42 20.99 12.95
N LEU A 18 4.13 19.81 12.38
CA LEU A 18 2.98 19.57 11.51
C LEU A 18 2.51 18.12 11.64
N ILE A 19 1.18 17.92 11.60
CA ILE A 19 0.54 16.62 11.39
C ILE A 19 -0.38 16.79 10.20
N GLU A 20 -0.24 15.92 9.20
CA GLU A 20 -1.07 15.91 8.00
C GLU A 20 -1.59 14.49 7.73
N GLU A 21 -2.85 14.39 7.31
CA GLU A 21 -3.40 13.13 6.81
C GLU A 21 -3.09 13.01 5.31
N PRO A 22 -2.66 11.82 4.82
CA PRO A 22 -2.38 11.65 3.40
C PRO A 22 -3.65 11.87 2.58
N LEU A 23 -3.55 12.70 1.54
CA LEU A 23 -4.67 12.97 0.65
C LEU A 23 -5.14 11.71 -0.08
N VAL A 24 -4.21 10.87 -0.50
CA VAL A 24 -4.41 9.54 -1.10
C VAL A 24 -3.28 8.64 -0.63
N ALA A 25 -3.61 7.40 -0.29
CA ALA A 25 -2.63 6.38 0.05
C ALA A 25 -3.16 4.98 -0.31
N ALA A 26 -2.25 4.05 -0.51
CA ALA A 26 -2.54 2.65 -0.75
C ALA A 26 -1.46 1.79 -0.10
N GLN A 27 -1.85 0.59 0.32
CA GLN A 27 -0.88 -0.44 0.68
C GLN A 27 -0.32 -1.01 -0.62
N HIS A 28 1.00 -1.07 -0.74
CA HIS A 28 1.68 -1.71 -1.86
C HIS A 28 1.19 -3.15 -2.04
N SER A 29 0.97 -3.58 -3.28
CA SER A 29 0.46 -4.92 -3.62
C SER A 29 1.31 -6.02 -2.98
N HIS A 30 2.63 -5.96 -3.14
CA HIS A 30 3.58 -6.86 -2.49
C HIS A 30 3.45 -6.88 -0.95
N ASN A 31 3.30 -5.71 -0.31
CA ASN A 31 3.16 -5.63 1.14
C ASN A 31 1.86 -6.29 1.67
N LYS A 32 0.83 -6.49 0.83
CA LYS A 32 -0.37 -7.27 1.20
C LYS A 32 -0.06 -8.73 1.49
N ASN A 33 1.10 -9.24 1.07
CA ASN A 33 1.60 -10.57 1.42
C ASN A 33 2.19 -10.61 2.83
N ASP A 34 2.80 -9.52 3.28
CA ASP A 34 3.47 -9.45 4.58
C ASP A 34 2.60 -8.92 5.72
N ALA A 35 1.61 -8.11 5.39
CA ALA A 35 0.85 -7.36 6.36
C ALA A 35 -0.64 -7.30 6.03
N VAL A 36 -1.46 -7.63 7.03
CA VAL A 36 -2.91 -7.43 7.00
C VAL A 36 -3.22 -6.13 7.74
N VAL A 37 -3.54 -5.08 6.97
CA VAL A 37 -3.78 -3.73 7.50
C VAL A 37 -5.14 -3.19 7.08
N CYS A 38 -5.57 -2.12 7.75
CA CYS A 38 -6.75 -1.36 7.39
C CYS A 38 -6.56 -0.67 6.02
N GLY A 39 -7.46 -0.91 5.06
CA GLY A 39 -7.43 -0.29 3.73
C GLY A 39 -7.67 1.23 3.70
N PHE A 40 -7.90 1.86 4.86
CA PHE A 40 -8.03 3.32 4.99
C PHE A 40 -6.86 3.97 5.74
N CYS A 41 -6.51 3.44 6.93
CA CYS A 41 -5.50 4.06 7.80
C CYS A 41 -4.22 3.25 7.95
N PHE A 42 -4.09 2.12 7.26
CA PHE A 42 -2.90 1.26 7.21
C PHE A 42 -2.40 0.71 8.55
N ARG A 43 -3.18 0.88 9.63
CA ARG A 43 -2.94 0.20 10.90
C ARG A 43 -3.17 -1.30 10.74
N TYR A 44 -2.26 -2.12 11.27
CA TYR A 44 -2.42 -3.57 11.40
C TYR A 44 -3.76 -3.95 12.06
N VAL A 45 -4.38 -5.04 11.59
CA VAL A 45 -5.67 -5.55 12.09
C VAL A 45 -5.61 -7.06 12.35
N GLY A 46 -6.57 -7.58 13.12
CA GLY A 46 -6.67 -9.01 13.45
C GLY A 46 -5.82 -9.40 14.66
N SER A 47 -4.85 -10.28 14.47
CA SER A 47 -3.99 -10.79 15.55
C SER A 47 -2.57 -11.05 15.03
N ILE A 48 -1.58 -11.15 15.93
CA ILE A 48 -0.22 -11.55 15.53
C ILE A 48 -0.22 -12.89 14.79
N GLN A 49 -1.04 -13.84 15.24
CA GLN A 49 -1.25 -15.13 14.58
C GLN A 49 -1.71 -14.96 13.13
N LEU A 50 -2.68 -14.07 12.88
CA LEU A 50 -3.15 -13.76 11.53
C LEU A 50 -2.04 -13.15 10.65
N GLN A 51 -1.23 -12.25 11.22
CA GLN A 51 -0.12 -11.62 10.47
C GLN A 51 0.94 -12.65 10.06
N ILE A 52 1.33 -13.54 10.98
CA ILE A 52 2.27 -14.64 10.68
C ILE A 52 1.65 -15.57 9.62
N GLN A 53 0.38 -15.99 9.82
CA GLN A 53 -0.31 -16.86 8.88
C GLN A 53 -0.34 -16.27 7.48
N ARG A 54 -0.73 -14.99 7.34
CA ARG A 54 -0.82 -14.31 6.04
C ARG A 54 0.48 -14.42 5.26
N LYS A 55 1.60 -14.17 5.94
CA LYS A 55 2.92 -14.22 5.34
C LYS A 55 3.32 -15.62 4.89
N LEU A 56 3.00 -16.63 5.70
CA LEU A 56 3.27 -18.03 5.36
C LEU A 56 2.38 -18.57 4.23
N GLU A 57 1.21 -17.97 4.01
CA GLU A 57 0.32 -18.29 2.89
C GLU A 57 0.72 -17.62 1.57
N ALA A 58 1.55 -16.57 1.64
CA ALA A 58 1.97 -15.88 0.44
C ALA A 58 2.87 -16.80 -0.42
N PRO A 59 2.69 -16.80 -1.75
CA PRO A 59 3.62 -17.50 -2.64
C PRO A 59 5.03 -16.94 -2.45
N GLU A 60 6.06 -17.79 -2.54
CA GLU A 60 7.45 -17.35 -2.57
C GLU A 60 7.66 -16.48 -3.82
N THR A 61 7.50 -15.18 -3.68
CA THR A 61 7.79 -14.22 -4.75
C THR A 61 9.28 -13.92 -4.72
N HIS A 62 10.01 -14.35 -5.75
CA HIS A 62 11.33 -13.80 -6.04
C HIS A 62 11.21 -12.27 -6.11
N SER A 63 11.98 -11.59 -5.27
CA SER A 63 11.96 -10.14 -5.10
C SER A 63 12.31 -9.43 -6.41
N CYS A 64 11.34 -8.73 -7.00
CA CYS A 64 11.62 -7.67 -7.95
C CYS A 64 12.09 -6.46 -7.14
N CYS A 65 13.30 -5.95 -7.42
CA CYS A 65 13.83 -4.63 -7.00
C CYS A 65 14.97 -4.56 -5.96
N TYR A 66 15.63 -5.64 -5.55
CA TYR A 66 16.92 -5.50 -4.84
C TYR A 66 17.91 -6.57 -5.30
N HIS A 67 18.84 -6.18 -6.17
CA HIS A 67 20.06 -6.94 -6.43
C HIS A 67 21.01 -6.68 -5.26
N GLU A 68 20.89 -7.47 -4.20
CA GLU A 68 22.01 -7.70 -3.29
C GLU A 68 22.60 -9.06 -3.65
N ASP A 69 23.89 -9.07 -3.93
CA ASP A 69 24.67 -10.26 -4.28
C ASP A 69 24.36 -11.41 -3.32
N GLU A 70 23.83 -12.51 -3.87
CA GLU A 70 23.56 -13.73 -3.12
C GLU A 70 24.90 -14.40 -2.75
N ASP A 71 25.40 -14.10 -1.55
CA ASP A 71 26.31 -15.02 -0.85
C ASP A 71 25.48 -16.23 -0.41
N GLU A 72 25.46 -17.26 -1.26
CA GLU A 72 24.90 -18.58 -0.98
C GLU A 72 25.70 -19.28 0.15
N GLU A 73 25.45 -18.92 1.41
CA GLU A 73 25.78 -19.81 2.53
C GLU A 73 24.68 -20.87 2.68
N GLU A 74 24.94 -22.06 2.11
CA GLU A 74 24.13 -23.26 2.29
C GLU A 74 24.01 -23.64 3.79
N ASP A 75 22.90 -23.24 4.43
CA ASP A 75 22.59 -23.67 5.80
C ASP A 75 22.14 -25.14 5.82
N HIS A 76 23.11 -26.02 6.10
CA HIS A 76 22.97 -27.47 6.20
C HIS A 76 22.21 -27.97 7.45
N HIS A 77 21.14 -27.32 7.90
CA HIS A 77 20.29 -27.78 9.01
C HIS A 77 18.81 -27.98 8.59
N ARG A 78 18.59 -28.93 7.67
CA ARG A 78 17.26 -29.50 7.34
C ARG A 78 16.69 -30.33 8.49
N HIS A 79 16.25 -29.70 9.58
CA HIS A 79 15.36 -30.29 10.61
C HIS A 79 14.28 -29.26 11.06
N GLY A 80 13.85 -28.38 10.15
CA GLY A 80 12.84 -27.36 10.41
C GLY A 80 11.42 -27.81 10.01
N VAL A 81 10.42 -27.32 10.74
CA VAL A 81 8.98 -27.43 10.41
C VAL A 81 8.71 -26.84 9.02
N SER A 82 7.91 -27.52 8.20
CA SER A 82 7.53 -27.00 6.87
C SER A 82 6.53 -25.84 7.00
N SER A 83 6.44 -24.97 5.99
CA SER A 83 5.41 -23.92 5.94
C SER A 83 4.00 -24.48 6.09
N GLU A 84 3.74 -25.68 5.56
CA GLU A 84 2.44 -26.35 5.61
C GLU A 84 2.10 -26.82 7.03
N GLU A 85 3.06 -27.40 7.75
CA GLU A 85 2.90 -27.82 9.15
C GLU A 85 2.68 -26.60 10.07
N ALA A 86 3.42 -25.53 9.85
CA ALA A 86 3.25 -24.27 10.57
C ALA A 86 1.87 -23.65 10.32
N LEU A 87 1.41 -23.63 9.05
CA LEU A 87 0.08 -23.16 8.70
C LEU A 87 -1.03 -24.04 9.31
N ALA A 88 -0.86 -25.35 9.31
CA ALA A 88 -1.81 -26.27 9.94
C ALA A 88 -1.93 -26.01 11.44
N LEU A 89 -0.81 -25.74 12.12
CA LEU A 89 -0.80 -25.35 13.53
C LEU A 89 -1.54 -24.03 13.75
N LEU A 90 -1.21 -22.99 12.98
CA LEU A 90 -1.82 -21.66 13.10
C LEU A 90 -3.33 -21.65 12.79
N LYS A 91 -3.80 -22.57 11.95
CA LYS A 91 -5.22 -22.75 11.59
C LYS A 91 -5.94 -23.74 12.49
N GLY A 92 -5.24 -24.43 13.39
CA GLY A 92 -5.81 -25.46 14.25
C GLY A 92 -6.87 -24.89 15.20
N ASP A 93 -8.02 -25.55 15.28
CA ASP A 93 -9.08 -25.16 16.21
C ASP A 93 -8.57 -25.15 17.66
N GLY A 94 -8.81 -24.05 18.35
CA GLY A 94 -8.36 -23.85 19.74
C GLY A 94 -6.88 -23.53 19.89
N PHE A 95 -6.11 -23.43 18.80
CA PHE A 95 -4.74 -22.91 18.87
C PHE A 95 -4.74 -21.39 19.05
N SER A 96 -4.02 -20.93 20.07
CA SER A 96 -3.72 -19.52 20.30
C SER A 96 -2.22 -19.33 20.40
N LEU A 97 -1.68 -18.39 19.64
CA LEU A 97 -0.28 -18.03 19.69
C LEU A 97 0.12 -17.60 21.13
N PRO A 98 1.14 -18.24 21.76
CA PRO A 98 1.55 -17.92 23.13
C PRO A 98 1.90 -16.43 23.29
N HIS A 99 1.37 -15.77 24.33
CA HIS A 99 1.56 -14.33 24.58
C HIS A 99 1.06 -13.38 23.47
N GLY A 100 0.35 -13.89 22.45
CA GLY A 100 -0.20 -13.06 21.38
C GLY A 100 -1.25 -12.05 21.87
N ASP A 101 -1.89 -12.34 23.01
CA ASP A 101 -2.84 -11.49 23.72
C ASP A 101 -2.21 -10.19 24.27
N LYS A 102 -0.88 -10.13 24.42
CA LYS A 102 -0.15 -8.92 24.81
C LYS A 102 -0.03 -7.89 23.67
N PHE A 103 -0.31 -8.32 22.44
CA PHE A 103 -0.19 -7.52 21.23
C PHE A 103 -1.56 -7.32 20.58
N LEU A 104 -2.39 -6.53 21.24
CA LEU A 104 -3.77 -6.30 20.80
C LEU A 104 -3.82 -5.46 19.52
N LEU A 105 -4.37 -6.06 18.47
CA LEU A 105 -4.70 -5.37 17.22
C LEU A 105 -6.22 -5.19 17.12
N PRO A 106 -6.71 -4.15 16.41
CA PRO A 106 -8.14 -3.97 16.15
C PRO A 106 -8.73 -5.16 15.41
N GLU A 107 -9.98 -5.50 15.71
CA GLU A 107 -10.72 -6.53 14.96
C GLU A 107 -10.89 -6.17 13.47
N VAL A 108 -11.03 -7.20 12.65
CA VAL A 108 -11.23 -7.07 11.21
C VAL A 108 -12.69 -6.72 10.90
N VAL A 109 -12.91 -5.53 10.35
CA VAL A 109 -14.19 -5.10 9.77
C VAL A 109 -14.14 -5.27 8.26
N LYS A 110 -14.97 -6.15 7.71
CA LYS A 110 -15.06 -6.37 6.26
C LYS A 110 -15.77 -5.21 5.56
N CYS A 111 -15.43 -4.99 4.29
CA CYS A 111 -16.16 -4.06 3.42
C CYS A 111 -17.67 -4.37 3.38
N SER A 112 -18.49 -3.33 3.53
CA SER A 112 -19.96 -3.42 3.43
C SER A 112 -20.43 -3.82 2.03
N GLY A 113 -19.63 -3.52 1.01
CA GLY A 113 -19.87 -3.94 -0.37
C GLY A 113 -19.40 -5.35 -0.68
N GLY A 114 -18.81 -6.10 0.26
CA GLY A 114 -18.46 -7.51 0.07
C GLY A 114 -17.23 -7.79 -0.79
N CYS A 115 -16.40 -6.79 -1.11
CA CYS A 115 -15.08 -7.04 -1.69
C CYS A 115 -14.06 -7.49 -0.63
N SER A 116 -12.81 -7.72 -1.05
CA SER A 116 -11.71 -8.19 -0.19
C SER A 116 -11.13 -7.13 0.75
N GLU A 117 -11.50 -5.85 0.60
CA GLU A 117 -11.02 -4.78 1.47
C GLU A 117 -11.50 -4.95 2.92
N ILE A 118 -10.60 -4.63 3.85
CA ILE A 118 -10.80 -4.77 5.29
C ILE A 118 -10.38 -3.50 6.03
N TYR A 119 -10.94 -3.29 7.21
CA TYR A 119 -10.76 -2.07 8.00
C TYR A 119 -10.59 -2.38 9.48
N CYS A 120 -9.94 -1.48 10.21
CA CYS A 120 -9.78 -1.59 11.67
C CYS A 120 -11.04 -1.17 12.45
N SER A 121 -12.03 -0.57 11.79
CA SER A 121 -13.27 -0.10 12.42
C SER A 121 -14.36 0.20 11.38
N LYS A 122 -15.61 0.25 11.84
CA LYS A 122 -16.74 0.74 11.04
C LYS A 122 -16.55 2.17 10.56
N SER A 123 -15.89 3.01 11.37
CA SER A 123 -15.58 4.41 11.00
C SER A 123 -14.60 4.46 9.83
N CYS A 124 -13.52 3.66 9.85
CA CYS A 124 -12.60 3.57 8.71
C CYS A 124 -13.28 3.03 7.45
N ALA A 125 -14.12 2.00 7.58
CA ALA A 125 -14.89 1.48 6.46
C ALA A 125 -15.81 2.54 5.84
N GLN A 126 -16.54 3.29 6.65
CA GLN A 126 -17.43 4.36 6.19
C GLN A 126 -16.67 5.53 5.58
N ARG A 127 -15.53 5.93 6.16
CA ARG A 127 -14.69 6.98 5.59
C ARG A 127 -14.15 6.58 4.22
N ALA A 128 -13.60 5.36 4.09
CA ALA A 128 -13.16 4.84 2.80
C ALA A 128 -14.32 4.82 1.78
N TRP A 129 -15.50 4.33 2.21
CA TRP A 129 -16.70 4.27 1.37
C TRP A 129 -17.07 5.63 0.81
N HIS A 130 -17.18 6.65 1.66
CA HIS A 130 -17.54 8.01 1.26
C HIS A 130 -16.43 8.73 0.47
N ASP A 131 -15.17 8.36 0.70
CA ASP A 131 -14.03 9.07 0.14
C ASP A 131 -13.68 8.58 -1.28
N HIS A 132 -13.76 7.28 -1.56
CA HIS A 132 -13.41 6.73 -2.87
C HIS A 132 -13.96 5.32 -3.10
N HIS A 133 -14.04 4.50 -2.05
CA HIS A 133 -14.24 3.07 -2.18
C HIS A 133 -15.63 2.69 -2.72
N SER A 134 -16.66 3.51 -2.54
CA SER A 134 -17.99 3.23 -3.11
C SER A 134 -17.98 3.12 -4.64
N LEU A 135 -17.06 3.81 -5.33
CA LEU A 135 -16.88 3.70 -6.78
C LEU A 135 -15.93 2.56 -7.17
N LEU A 136 -14.96 2.24 -6.32
CA LEU A 136 -13.90 1.24 -6.61
C LEU A 136 -14.18 -0.15 -6.01
N CYS A 137 -15.33 -0.34 -5.37
CA CYS A 137 -15.73 -1.61 -4.77
C CYS A 137 -16.23 -2.58 -5.85
N ASN A 138 -15.53 -3.70 -6.05
CA ASN A 138 -15.91 -4.76 -6.97
C ASN A 138 -16.80 -5.84 -6.33
N GLY A 139 -17.40 -5.57 -5.15
CA GLY A 139 -18.30 -6.52 -4.50
C GLY A 139 -19.78 -6.27 -4.80
N VAL A 140 -20.24 -5.01 -4.78
CA VAL A 140 -21.63 -4.60 -5.08
C VAL A 140 -21.77 -3.75 -6.35
N SER A 141 -20.68 -3.46 -7.06
CA SER A 141 -20.72 -2.62 -8.26
C SER A 141 -21.37 -3.35 -9.44
N GLN A 142 -22.14 -2.60 -10.23
CA GLN A 142 -22.64 -3.04 -11.54
C GLN A 142 -21.50 -3.23 -12.56
N HIS A 143 -20.36 -2.57 -12.35
CA HIS A 143 -19.14 -2.66 -13.16
C HIS A 143 -18.09 -3.54 -12.47
N ARG A 144 -18.53 -4.63 -11.86
CA ARG A 144 -17.66 -5.51 -11.06
C ARG A 144 -16.49 -6.03 -11.89
N ASP A 145 -16.77 -6.51 -13.09
CA ASP A 145 -15.78 -7.23 -13.89
C ASP A 145 -14.74 -6.24 -14.45
N GLU A 146 -15.15 -5.04 -14.84
CA GLU A 146 -14.24 -3.96 -15.26
C GLU A 146 -13.35 -3.49 -14.11
N LEU A 147 -13.89 -3.41 -12.89
CA LEU A 147 -13.10 -3.08 -11.70
C LEU A 147 -12.13 -4.20 -11.30
N VAL A 148 -12.49 -5.47 -11.52
CA VAL A 148 -11.59 -6.61 -11.31
C VAL A 148 -10.43 -6.53 -12.30
N LEU A 149 -10.73 -6.40 -13.60
CA LEU A 149 -9.71 -6.27 -14.64
C LEU A 149 -8.75 -5.12 -14.36
N PHE A 150 -9.28 -3.94 -14.02
CA PHE A 150 -8.45 -2.79 -13.67
C PHE A 150 -7.50 -3.07 -12.50
N LYS A 151 -7.98 -3.74 -11.45
CA LYS A 151 -7.16 -4.06 -10.27
C LYS A 151 -6.09 -5.10 -10.59
N GLU A 152 -6.45 -6.14 -11.33
CA GLU A 152 -5.50 -7.17 -11.78
C GLU A 152 -4.41 -6.52 -12.65
N PHE A 153 -4.78 -5.68 -13.61
CA PHE A 153 -3.82 -4.93 -14.41
C PHE A 153 -2.92 -4.04 -13.55
N ALA A 154 -3.47 -3.33 -12.56
CA ALA A 154 -2.68 -2.48 -11.68
C ALA A 154 -1.70 -3.30 -10.82
N ASP A 155 -2.16 -4.42 -10.25
CA ASP A 155 -1.32 -5.33 -9.45
C ASP A 155 -0.20 -5.99 -10.32
N GLU A 156 -0.45 -6.24 -11.61
CA GLU A 156 0.52 -6.84 -12.54
C GLU A 156 1.51 -5.85 -13.14
N THR A 157 1.15 -4.56 -13.24
CA THR A 157 1.95 -3.56 -13.96
C THR A 157 2.57 -2.52 -13.04
N ASN A 158 1.76 -1.77 -12.29
CA ASN A 158 2.24 -0.73 -11.39
C ASN A 158 1.16 -0.30 -10.36
N ASP A 159 1.51 -0.38 -9.08
CA ASP A 159 0.65 0.01 -7.96
C ASP A 159 0.20 1.48 -7.99
N ILE A 160 0.92 2.34 -8.72
CA ILE A 160 0.57 3.77 -8.88
C ILE A 160 -0.83 3.97 -9.46
N PHE A 161 -1.34 3.00 -10.24
CA PHE A 161 -2.69 3.05 -10.78
C PHE A 161 -3.77 2.92 -9.70
N HIS A 162 -3.49 2.22 -8.59
CA HIS A 162 -4.38 2.22 -7.42
C HIS A 162 -4.47 3.61 -6.79
N LEU A 163 -3.36 4.35 -6.71
CA LEU A 163 -3.37 5.74 -6.22
C LEU A 163 -4.14 6.66 -7.18
N ALA A 164 -3.88 6.56 -8.48
CA ALA A 164 -4.54 7.37 -9.50
C ALA A 164 -6.07 7.15 -9.52
N SER A 165 -6.52 5.90 -9.47
CA SER A 165 -7.95 5.57 -9.44
C SER A 165 -8.64 6.07 -8.17
N LYS A 166 -7.99 5.95 -6.99
CA LYS A 166 -8.50 6.51 -5.73
C LYS A 166 -8.67 8.02 -5.82
N LEU A 167 -7.71 8.74 -6.39
CA LEU A 167 -7.81 10.18 -6.60
C LEU A 167 -8.99 10.53 -7.50
N ILE A 168 -9.12 9.87 -8.66
CA ILE A 168 -10.24 10.12 -9.59
C ILE A 168 -11.57 9.88 -8.90
N ALA A 169 -11.74 8.73 -8.25
CA ALA A 169 -12.97 8.40 -7.52
C ALA A 169 -13.29 9.45 -6.43
N LYS A 170 -12.27 9.91 -5.71
CA LYS A 170 -12.40 10.94 -4.67
C LYS A 170 -12.83 12.29 -5.22
N VAL A 171 -12.27 12.72 -6.34
CA VAL A 171 -12.67 13.96 -7.02
C VAL A 171 -14.10 13.84 -7.56
N MET A 172 -14.48 12.69 -8.14
CA MET A 172 -15.85 12.45 -8.62
C MET A 172 -16.87 12.54 -7.47
N LEU A 173 -16.65 11.81 -6.37
CA LEU A 173 -17.55 11.81 -5.21
C LEU A 173 -17.64 13.19 -4.56
N ARG A 174 -16.50 13.89 -4.42
CA ARG A 174 -16.48 15.26 -3.88
C ARG A 174 -17.23 16.23 -4.79
N THR A 175 -17.11 16.09 -6.11
CA THR A 175 -17.86 16.91 -7.07
C THR A 175 -19.36 16.66 -6.92
N LYS A 176 -19.80 15.39 -6.90
CA LYS A 176 -21.21 15.02 -6.70
C LYS A 176 -21.79 15.64 -5.41
N LYS A 177 -21.04 15.55 -4.31
CA LYS A 177 -21.43 16.15 -3.02
C LYS A 177 -21.54 17.67 -3.07
N LEU A 178 -20.62 18.35 -3.76
CA LEU A 178 -20.69 19.81 -3.94
C LEU A 178 -21.88 20.21 -4.82
N SER A 179 -22.15 19.43 -5.88
CA SER A 179 -23.30 19.64 -6.77
C SER A 179 -24.65 19.49 -6.09
N GLU A 180 -24.78 18.58 -5.11
CA GLU A 180 -26.02 18.47 -4.31
C GLU A 180 -26.35 19.76 -3.56
N SER A 181 -25.33 20.55 -3.19
CA SER A 181 -25.50 21.82 -2.50
C SER A 181 -25.77 22.99 -3.45
N SER A 182 -25.26 22.94 -4.69
CA SER A 182 -25.38 24.01 -5.69
C SER A 182 -26.48 23.79 -6.74
N GLY A 183 -26.96 22.55 -6.90
CA GLY A 183 -27.92 22.14 -7.94
C GLY A 183 -27.33 22.04 -9.35
N VAL A 184 -26.01 22.24 -9.52
CA VAL A 184 -25.33 22.25 -10.82
C VAL A 184 -23.96 21.57 -10.73
N THR A 185 -23.73 20.57 -11.58
CA THR A 185 -22.39 20.02 -11.83
C THR A 185 -21.79 20.73 -13.02
N ASP A 186 -20.94 21.73 -12.76
CA ASP A 186 -20.18 22.43 -13.79
C ASP A 186 -18.66 22.26 -13.60
N ARG A 187 -17.88 22.86 -14.50
CA ARG A 187 -16.43 22.83 -14.45
C ARG A 187 -15.86 23.47 -13.18
N ASN A 188 -16.53 24.47 -12.60
CA ASN A 188 -16.05 25.11 -11.37
C ASN A 188 -16.20 24.18 -10.18
N THR A 189 -17.32 23.44 -10.08
CA THR A 189 -17.51 22.42 -9.05
C THR A 189 -16.41 21.35 -9.12
N LEU A 190 -16.05 20.90 -10.32
CA LEU A 190 -14.97 19.94 -10.53
C LEU A 190 -13.61 20.51 -10.09
N LEU A 191 -13.32 21.77 -10.40
CA LEU A 191 -12.08 22.45 -9.96
C LEU A 191 -12.01 22.63 -8.44
N GLU A 192 -13.14 22.94 -7.78
CA GLU A 192 -13.22 23.02 -6.32
C GLU A 192 -13.06 21.63 -5.65
N ALA A 193 -13.53 20.57 -6.30
CA ALA A 193 -13.27 19.21 -5.87
C ALA A 193 -11.79 18.82 -6.01
N TRP A 194 -11.13 19.28 -7.08
CA TRP A 194 -9.72 19.03 -7.38
C TRP A 194 -8.74 19.81 -6.49
N LYS A 195 -9.16 20.95 -5.95
CA LYS A 195 -8.32 21.91 -5.21
C LYS A 195 -7.32 21.31 -4.21
N PRO A 196 -7.64 20.29 -3.39
CA PRO A 196 -6.68 19.68 -2.47
C PRO A 196 -5.46 19.08 -3.18
N PHE A 197 -5.62 18.60 -4.41
CA PHE A 197 -4.57 17.94 -5.20
C PHE A 197 -3.81 18.93 -6.10
N ALA A 198 -4.21 20.21 -6.13
CA ALA A 198 -3.65 21.18 -7.06
C ALA A 198 -2.16 21.45 -6.82
N MET A 199 -1.66 21.26 -5.60
CA MET A 199 -0.35 21.76 -5.18
C MET A 199 0.82 20.79 -5.36
N GLY A 200 0.59 19.49 -5.56
CA GLY A 200 1.67 18.53 -5.85
C GLY A 200 2.39 18.86 -7.16
N GLU A 201 3.71 18.59 -7.24
CA GLU A 201 4.45 18.72 -8.50
C GLU A 201 3.85 17.74 -9.52
N LYS A 202 3.55 18.21 -10.74
CA LYS A 202 2.89 17.41 -11.77
C LYS A 202 3.67 17.48 -13.07
N ARG A 203 4.00 16.32 -13.60
CA ARG A 203 4.48 16.12 -14.97
C ARG A 203 3.82 14.88 -15.54
N LEU A 204 3.90 14.69 -16.85
CA LEU A 204 3.44 13.45 -17.46
C LEU A 204 4.36 12.31 -16.99
N TRP A 205 3.76 11.21 -16.52
CA TRP A 205 4.50 10.10 -15.95
C TRP A 205 5.62 9.58 -16.87
N TRP A 206 5.33 9.36 -18.15
CA TRP A 206 6.33 8.90 -19.13
C TRP A 206 7.47 9.89 -19.39
N GLU A 207 7.33 11.16 -19.01
CA GLU A 207 8.41 12.16 -19.09
C GLU A 207 9.19 12.28 -17.78
N ALA A 208 8.64 11.78 -16.67
CA ALA A 208 9.11 12.06 -15.31
C ALA A 208 9.67 10.84 -14.58
N VAL A 209 9.19 9.63 -14.92
CA VAL A 209 9.70 8.38 -14.35
C VAL A 209 11.21 8.27 -14.59
N ALA A 210 11.95 7.75 -13.62
CA ALA A 210 13.37 7.52 -13.79
C ALA A 210 13.62 6.48 -14.90
N LEU A 211 14.71 6.66 -15.66
CA LEU A 211 15.16 5.62 -16.57
C LEU A 211 15.83 4.52 -15.71
N PRO A 212 15.41 3.25 -15.80
CA PRO A 212 16.08 2.16 -15.10
C PRO A 212 17.54 2.03 -15.51
N ASP A 213 18.41 1.60 -14.59
CA ASP A 213 19.86 1.48 -14.82
C ASP A 213 20.21 0.44 -15.91
N ASP A 214 19.32 -0.52 -16.17
CA ASP A 214 19.45 -1.57 -17.16
C ASP A 214 18.96 -1.18 -18.57
N VAL A 215 18.39 0.03 -18.72
CA VAL A 215 17.95 0.54 -20.02
C VAL A 215 19.05 1.39 -20.65
N ASP A 216 19.46 1.04 -21.87
CA ASP A 216 20.42 1.84 -22.64
C ASP A 216 19.82 3.24 -22.90
N PRO A 217 20.55 4.35 -22.63
CA PRO A 217 20.08 5.70 -22.95
C PRO A 217 19.63 5.90 -24.41
N LEU A 218 20.14 5.11 -25.35
CA LEU A 218 19.70 5.10 -26.75
C LEU A 218 18.26 4.57 -26.92
N GLU A 219 17.74 3.81 -25.96
CA GLU A 219 16.41 3.21 -25.93
C GLU A 219 15.40 4.03 -25.12
N GLU A 220 15.80 5.17 -24.53
CA GLU A 220 14.92 5.98 -23.67
C GLU A 220 13.59 6.34 -24.35
N ALA A 221 13.61 6.69 -25.64
CA ALA A 221 12.40 7.02 -26.39
C ALA A 221 11.42 5.83 -26.48
N SER A 222 11.96 4.61 -26.64
CA SER A 222 11.17 3.37 -26.65
C SER A 222 10.57 3.11 -25.27
N PHE A 223 11.39 3.24 -24.21
CA PHE A 223 10.95 3.11 -22.83
C PHE A 223 9.82 4.11 -22.49
N ARG A 224 9.98 5.40 -22.84
CA ARG A 224 8.92 6.41 -22.62
C ARG A 224 7.63 6.06 -23.36
N SER A 225 7.73 5.54 -24.58
CA SER A 225 6.57 5.08 -25.36
C SER A 225 5.84 3.94 -24.65
N GLN A 226 6.58 2.94 -24.16
CA GLN A 226 6.01 1.81 -23.44
C GLN A 226 5.30 2.26 -22.15
N ILE A 227 5.93 3.14 -21.35
CA ILE A 227 5.30 3.69 -20.13
C ILE A 227 3.99 4.42 -20.47
N LYS A 228 3.96 5.18 -21.56
CA LYS A 228 2.75 5.85 -22.04
C LYS A 228 1.66 4.85 -22.46
N GLU A 229 2.02 3.80 -23.19
CA GLU A 229 1.09 2.73 -23.61
C GLU A 229 0.48 2.00 -22.40
N VAL A 230 1.27 1.72 -21.36
CA VAL A 230 0.77 1.14 -20.10
C VAL A 230 -0.22 2.08 -19.41
N ALA A 231 0.07 3.39 -19.39
CA ALA A 231 -0.87 4.39 -18.85
C ALA A 231 -2.18 4.46 -19.66
N GLU A 232 -2.12 4.37 -20.99
CA GLU A 232 -3.28 4.33 -21.88
C GLU A 232 -4.14 3.07 -21.64
N ALA A 233 -3.51 1.91 -21.48
CA ALA A 233 -4.19 0.66 -21.15
C ALA A 233 -4.89 0.73 -19.78
N SER A 234 -4.18 1.20 -18.76
CA SER A 234 -4.73 1.43 -17.41
C SER A 234 -5.95 2.36 -17.44
N LEU A 235 -5.83 3.50 -18.13
CA LEU A 235 -6.91 4.47 -18.26
C LEU A 235 -8.11 3.89 -18.99
N SER A 236 -7.89 3.06 -20.01
CA SER A 236 -8.96 2.43 -20.78
C SER A 236 -9.78 1.49 -19.90
N GLN A 237 -9.14 0.73 -19.01
CA GLN A 237 -9.83 -0.13 -18.04
C GLN A 237 -10.59 0.68 -17.00
N LEU A 238 -9.98 1.75 -16.46
CA LEU A 238 -10.65 2.61 -15.48
C LEU A 238 -11.87 3.32 -16.08
N LYS A 239 -11.79 3.76 -17.35
CA LYS A 239 -12.92 4.33 -18.09
C LYS A 239 -14.07 3.36 -18.23
N ALA A 240 -13.80 2.08 -18.50
CA ALA A 240 -14.84 1.06 -18.63
C ALA A 240 -15.66 0.92 -17.33
N ALA A 241 -15.03 1.17 -16.17
CA ALA A 241 -15.69 1.10 -14.87
C ALA A 241 -16.36 2.39 -14.40
N LEU A 242 -15.75 3.56 -14.65
CA LEU A 242 -16.09 4.81 -13.95
C LEU A 242 -16.47 5.99 -14.85
N TRP A 243 -16.45 5.85 -16.17
CA TRP A 243 -16.67 6.99 -17.06
C TRP A 243 -18.09 7.55 -16.94
N GLU A 244 -18.19 8.87 -16.71
CA GLU A 244 -19.42 9.64 -16.85
C GLU A 244 -19.12 10.94 -17.63
N PRO A 245 -20.02 11.41 -18.52
CA PRO A 245 -19.75 12.55 -19.40
C PRO A 245 -19.33 13.83 -18.67
N GLU A 246 -19.89 14.10 -17.49
CA GLU A 246 -19.56 15.26 -16.66
C GLU A 246 -18.13 15.24 -16.11
N PHE A 247 -17.51 14.05 -16.02
CA PHE A 247 -16.14 13.85 -15.54
C PHE A 247 -15.13 13.63 -16.67
N ALA A 248 -15.54 13.79 -17.93
CA ALA A 248 -14.69 13.56 -19.10
C ALA A 248 -13.26 14.13 -19.00
N PRO A 249 -13.02 15.34 -18.43
CA PRO A 249 -11.67 15.86 -18.27
C PRO A 249 -10.74 15.01 -17.39
N LEU A 250 -11.26 14.33 -16.36
CA LEU A 250 -10.44 13.47 -15.46
C LEU A 250 -9.88 12.24 -16.17
N PHE A 251 -10.50 11.87 -17.30
CA PHE A 251 -10.20 10.68 -18.05
C PHE A 251 -9.51 11.01 -19.39
N SER A 252 -8.93 12.20 -19.53
CA SER A 252 -7.96 12.44 -20.62
C SER A 252 -6.62 11.79 -20.24
N LEU A 253 -5.87 11.33 -21.25
CA LEU A 253 -4.57 10.72 -21.01
C LEU A 253 -3.59 11.71 -20.36
N GLU A 254 -3.65 12.98 -20.73
CA GLU A 254 -2.79 14.03 -20.18
C GLU A 254 -3.07 14.27 -18.70
N ILE A 255 -4.35 14.32 -18.30
CA ILE A 255 -4.71 14.49 -16.88
C ILE A 255 -4.38 13.23 -16.08
N TYR A 256 -4.66 12.04 -16.63
CA TYR A 256 -4.32 10.78 -15.98
C TYR A 256 -2.80 10.61 -15.82
N GLY A 257 -2.02 10.87 -16.87
CA GLY A 257 -0.57 10.87 -16.84
C GLY A 257 0.01 11.90 -15.88
N SER A 258 -0.64 13.06 -15.73
CA SER A 258 -0.27 14.08 -14.73
C SER A 258 -0.61 13.68 -13.30
N ILE A 259 -1.71 12.94 -13.08
CA ILE A 259 -2.05 12.34 -11.77
C ILE A 259 -0.99 11.32 -11.38
N ILE A 260 -0.65 10.42 -12.31
CA ILE A 260 0.36 9.39 -12.07
C ILE A 260 1.71 10.05 -11.81
N GLY A 261 2.14 10.99 -12.65
CA GLY A 261 3.40 11.71 -12.43
C GLY A 261 3.41 12.53 -11.15
N MET A 262 2.25 12.96 -10.65
CA MET A 262 2.15 13.56 -9.30
C MET A 262 2.51 12.56 -8.21
N PHE A 263 2.05 11.31 -8.32
CA PHE A 263 2.47 10.30 -7.36
C PHE A 263 3.95 9.98 -7.58
N GLU A 264 4.40 9.69 -8.79
CA GLU A 264 5.80 9.37 -9.10
C GLU A 264 6.80 10.38 -8.49
N LEU A 265 6.52 11.68 -8.64
CA LEU A 265 7.43 12.75 -8.22
C LEU A 265 7.32 13.15 -6.74
N ASN A 266 6.23 12.77 -6.07
CA ASN A 266 5.96 13.20 -4.70
C ASN A 266 5.74 12.02 -3.74
N ASN A 267 5.77 10.77 -4.22
CA ASN A 267 5.47 9.62 -3.40
C ASN A 267 6.57 9.43 -2.35
N LEU A 268 6.12 9.17 -1.12
CA LEU A 268 6.97 8.87 0.01
C LEU A 268 6.54 7.51 0.53
N ASP A 269 7.46 6.55 0.50
CA ASP A 269 7.22 5.28 1.17
C ASP A 269 7.25 5.50 2.68
N VAL A 270 6.17 5.09 3.34
CA VAL A 270 6.06 5.15 4.80
C VAL A 270 6.23 3.75 5.35
N VAL A 271 7.33 3.55 6.07
CA VAL A 271 7.62 2.31 6.78
C VAL A 271 7.06 2.39 8.19
N VAL A 272 6.27 1.38 8.57
CA VAL A 272 5.68 1.25 9.91
C VAL A 272 6.23 0.00 10.58
N ALA A 273 6.60 0.10 11.85
CA ALA A 273 7.11 -1.03 12.62
C ALA A 273 6.09 -2.18 12.69
N SER A 274 6.56 -3.40 12.43
CA SER A 274 5.71 -4.60 12.46
C SER A 274 5.40 -5.03 13.89
N PRO A 275 4.12 -5.25 14.25
CA PRO A 275 3.78 -5.78 15.57
C PRO A 275 4.24 -7.23 15.74
N VAL A 276 4.52 -7.95 14.64
CA VAL A 276 5.08 -9.32 14.68
C VAL A 276 6.54 -9.30 15.14
N GLU A 277 7.30 -8.30 14.72
CA GLU A 277 8.68 -8.11 15.18
C GLU A 277 8.72 -7.84 16.69
N ASN A 278 7.89 -6.89 17.16
CA ASN A 278 7.75 -6.60 18.59
C ASN A 278 7.36 -7.84 19.41
N TYR A 279 6.52 -8.71 18.85
CA TYR A 279 6.15 -9.98 19.47
C TYR A 279 7.35 -10.94 19.62
N PHE A 280 8.18 -11.09 18.59
CA PHE A 280 9.36 -11.95 18.69
C PHE A 280 10.44 -11.37 19.60
N LEU A 281 10.63 -10.04 19.60
CA LEU A 281 11.51 -9.37 20.56
C LEU A 281 11.04 -9.61 22.00
N TYR A 282 9.74 -9.52 22.25
CA TYR A 282 9.18 -9.82 23.56
C TYR A 282 9.47 -11.26 24.03
N ILE A 283 9.40 -12.24 23.13
CA ILE A 283 9.76 -13.64 23.47
C ILE A 283 11.23 -13.75 23.84
N GLN A 284 12.11 -13.03 23.14
CA GLN A 284 13.55 -13.06 23.39
C GLN A 284 13.90 -12.52 24.78
N ASP A 285 13.11 -11.58 25.29
CA ASP A 285 13.27 -10.92 26.59
C ASP A 285 12.58 -11.65 27.76
N LEU A 286 11.93 -12.80 27.51
CA LEU A 286 11.33 -13.61 28.57
C LEU A 286 12.38 -14.23 29.50
N GLU A 287 11.98 -14.45 30.76
CA GLU A 287 12.77 -15.21 31.73
C GLU A 287 13.16 -16.60 31.17
N PRO A 288 14.38 -17.11 31.40
CA PRO A 288 14.94 -18.26 30.68
C PRO A 288 14.03 -19.49 30.62
N ALA A 289 13.40 -19.87 31.74
CA ALA A 289 12.52 -21.03 31.80
C ALA A 289 11.23 -20.85 30.98
N LEU A 290 10.66 -19.65 30.96
CA LEU A 290 9.45 -19.34 30.20
C LEU A 290 9.77 -19.14 28.72
N LYS A 291 10.93 -18.55 28.41
CA LYS A 291 11.46 -18.43 27.05
C LYS A 291 11.60 -19.80 26.39
N GLU A 292 12.28 -20.73 27.05
CA GLU A 292 12.49 -22.09 26.53
C GLU A 292 11.17 -22.80 26.22
N GLN A 293 10.19 -22.73 27.12
CA GLN A 293 8.85 -23.29 26.88
C GLN A 293 8.11 -22.61 25.72
N THR A 294 8.20 -21.29 25.62
CA THR A 294 7.52 -20.52 24.57
C THR A 294 8.15 -20.80 23.19
N GLU A 295 9.48 -20.87 23.13
CA GLU A 295 10.24 -21.09 21.89
C GLU A 295 10.05 -22.48 21.30
N GLN A 296 9.63 -23.49 22.09
CA GLN A 296 9.23 -24.79 21.56
C GLN A 296 8.10 -24.67 20.52
N ILE A 297 7.24 -23.66 20.65
CA ILE A 297 6.13 -23.39 19.72
C ILE A 297 6.53 -22.32 18.71
N THR A 298 7.19 -21.25 19.15
CA THR A 298 7.34 -20.02 18.35
C THR A 298 8.61 -19.97 17.52
N ARG A 299 9.66 -20.72 17.86
CA ARG A 299 10.94 -20.70 17.11
C ARG A 299 10.79 -21.17 15.66
N PRO A 300 10.02 -22.24 15.35
CA PRO A 300 9.78 -22.62 13.96
C PRO A 300 9.05 -21.53 13.17
N LEU A 301 8.07 -20.88 13.80
CA LEU A 301 7.31 -19.77 13.20
C LEU A 301 8.22 -18.56 12.95
N PHE A 302 9.11 -18.23 13.89
CA PHE A 302 10.10 -17.17 13.71
C PHE A 302 11.01 -17.45 12.53
N GLY A 303 11.57 -18.66 12.41
CA GLY A 303 12.46 -19.01 11.31
C GLY A 303 11.78 -18.87 9.94
N LEU A 304 10.53 -19.31 9.81
CA LEU A 304 9.77 -19.18 8.56
C LEU A 304 9.36 -17.73 8.27
N TRP A 305 8.94 -16.99 9.30
CA TRP A 305 8.59 -15.57 9.16
C TRP A 305 9.82 -14.70 8.84
N ALA A 306 10.97 -15.00 9.44
CA ALA A 306 12.22 -14.25 9.25
C ALA A 306 12.83 -14.48 7.85
N ARG A 307 12.79 -15.71 7.35
CA ARG A 307 13.25 -16.04 5.97
C ARG A 307 12.41 -15.37 4.88
N SER A 308 11.14 -15.14 5.16
CA SER A 308 10.23 -14.45 4.24
C SER A 308 10.26 -12.93 4.41
N THR A 309 10.98 -12.38 5.39
CA THR A 309 11.22 -10.93 5.49
C THR A 309 12.45 -10.62 4.66
N LEU A 310 12.29 -9.80 3.62
CA LEU A 310 13.42 -9.07 3.05
C LEU A 310 14.19 -8.37 4.19
N PRO A 311 15.50 -8.15 4.04
CA PRO A 311 16.33 -7.45 5.03
C PRO A 311 16.01 -5.93 5.11
N SER A 312 14.74 -5.53 5.13
CA SER A 312 14.32 -4.15 5.34
C SER A 312 14.46 -3.69 6.79
N ALA A 313 14.85 -4.59 7.71
CA ALA A 313 15.06 -4.31 9.13
C ALA A 313 16.54 -4.23 9.55
N LYS A 314 17.50 -4.19 8.60
CA LYS A 314 18.84 -3.65 8.89
C LYS A 314 18.82 -2.13 8.83
N VAL A 315 18.05 -1.49 9.72
CA VAL A 315 18.22 -0.06 10.01
C VAL A 315 19.47 0.08 10.88
N LEU A 316 20.64 0.22 10.26
CA LEU A 316 21.78 0.96 10.81
C LEU A 316 22.69 1.36 9.63
N GLY A 317 22.43 2.54 9.06
CA GLY A 317 23.34 3.15 8.09
C GLY A 317 22.63 4.17 7.22
N PHE A 318 22.62 5.43 7.64
CA PHE A 318 22.45 6.54 6.72
C PHE A 318 23.47 6.37 5.57
N SER A 319 23.01 6.04 4.37
CA SER A 319 23.78 6.24 3.14
C SER A 319 22.96 7.11 2.20
N HIS A 320 23.55 8.25 1.90
CA HIS A 320 23.00 9.33 1.11
C HIS A 320 22.53 8.88 -0.27
N CYS A 321 21.23 8.99 -0.55
CA CYS A 321 20.78 9.35 -1.89
C CYS A 321 20.82 10.88 -1.98
N THR A 322 21.98 11.40 -2.37
CA THR A 322 22.06 12.73 -2.95
C THR A 322 21.33 12.69 -4.28
N ALA A 323 20.16 13.32 -4.33
CA ALA A 323 19.59 13.80 -5.59
C ALA A 323 20.58 14.79 -6.21
N ALA A 324 21.01 14.49 -7.44
CA ALA A 324 21.51 15.47 -8.39
C ALA A 324 20.42 15.68 -9.44
#